data_AF-A0A659Q4S6-F1
#
_entry.id   AF-A0A659Q4S6-F1
#
_cell.length_a   1.000
_cell.length_b   1.000
_cell.length_c   1.000
_cell.angle_alpha   90.00
_cell.angle_beta   90.00
_cell.angle_gamma   90.00
#
_symmetry.space_group_name_H-M   'P 1'
#
loop_
_entity.id
_entity.type
_entity.pdbx_description
1 polymer ?
#
loop_
_entity_poly.entity_id
_entity_poly.type
_entity_poly.pdbx_seq_one_letter_code
_entity_poly.pdbx_strand_id
1 'polypeptide(L)' 'RGERRRAALGRRWLQQPDILLRDEPTNHLDAESVAWLERFLHDFEGTVVALSHARYFLETVAGWSLARDRGDGEAGA' A
#
# COMPACT_ATOMS: atom_id res chain seq x y z
N ARG A 1 -5.27 13.95 -12.58
CA ARG A 1 -5.92 13.74 -11.24
C ARG A 1 -4.96 13.03 -10.26
N GLY A 2 -3.99 12.23 -10.74
CA GLY A 2 -2.94 11.60 -9.93
C GLY A 2 -1.97 12.58 -9.23
N GLU A 3 -1.42 13.59 -9.93
CA GLU A 3 -0.42 14.53 -9.37
C GLU A 3 -0.84 15.21 -8.05
N ARG A 4 -2.10 15.64 -7.94
CA ARG A 4 -2.58 16.28 -6.70
C ARG A 4 -2.65 15.29 -5.52
N ARG A 5 -2.90 14.00 -5.80
CA ARG A 5 -2.88 12.94 -4.79
C ARG A 5 -1.46 12.55 -4.43
N ARG A 6 -0.55 12.43 -5.41
CA ARG A 6 0.89 12.23 -5.18
C ARG A 6 1.46 13.33 -4.26
N ALA A 7 1.14 14.61 -4.53
CA ALA A 7 1.56 15.73 -3.71
C ALA A 7 0.97 15.71 -2.29
N ALA A 8 -0.29 15.30 -2.13
CA ALA A 8 -0.93 15.19 -0.82
C ALA A 8 -0.39 14.01 0.02
N LEU A 9 -0.05 12.89 -0.64
CA LEU A 9 0.62 11.75 -0.01
C LEU A 9 2.04 12.15 0.41
N GLY A 10 2.81 12.76 -0.49
CA GLY A 10 4.17 13.22 -0.21
C GLY A 10 4.27 14.17 0.99
N ARG A 11 3.33 15.12 1.15
CA ARG A 11 3.32 16.03 2.32
C ARG A 11 3.11 15.32 3.66
N ARG A 12 2.33 14.25 3.72
CA ARG A 12 2.15 13.47 4.96
C ARG A 12 3.33 12.52 5.21
N TRP A 13 3.97 12.05 4.15
CA TRP A 13 5.12 11.15 4.22
C TRP A 13 6.43 11.86 4.55
N LEU A 14 6.55 13.15 4.21
CA LEU A 14 7.67 14.01 4.62
C LEU A 14 7.79 14.19 6.15
N GLN A 15 6.77 13.81 6.93
CA GLN A 15 6.86 13.80 8.39
C GLN A 15 7.47 12.51 8.97
N GLN A 16 7.88 11.56 8.13
CA GLN A 16 8.46 10.27 8.54
C GLN A 16 7.70 9.62 9.70
N PRO A 17 6.40 9.33 9.53
CA PRO A 17 5.64 8.68 10.59
C PRO A 17 6.16 7.25 10.80
N ASP A 18 6.30 6.82 12.07
CA ASP A 18 6.68 5.45 12.39
C ASP A 18 5.67 4.41 11.85
N ILE A 19 4.40 4.83 11.68
CA ILE A 19 3.30 3.99 11.18
C ILE A 19 2.50 4.76 10.11
N LEU A 20 2.35 4.14 8.94
CA LEU A 20 1.50 4.60 7.85
C LEU A 20 0.27 3.70 7.70
N LEU A 21 -0.93 4.25 7.93
CA LEU A 21 -2.21 3.54 7.72
C LEU A 21 -2.86 4.00 6.41
N ARG A 22 -3.14 3.07 5.48
CA ARG A 22 -3.89 3.40 4.26
C ARG A 22 -4.92 2.39 3.82
N ASP A 23 -6.12 2.89 3.55
CA ASP A 23 -7.22 2.17 2.92
C ASP A 23 -7.31 2.48 1.43
N GLU A 24 -7.30 1.44 0.61
CA GLU A 24 -7.27 1.43 -0.85
C GLU A 24 -6.20 2.35 -1.48
N PRO A 25 -4.90 2.07 -1.24
CA PRO A 25 -3.80 2.97 -1.62
C PRO A 25 -3.58 3.09 -3.12
N THR A 26 -4.01 2.11 -3.92
CA THR A 26 -3.90 2.12 -5.39
C THR A 26 -5.09 2.77 -6.08
N ASN A 27 -6.14 3.12 -5.34
CA ASN A 27 -7.38 3.57 -5.95
C ASN A 27 -7.21 4.92 -6.67
N HIS A 28 -7.74 4.99 -7.90
CA HIS A 28 -7.62 6.11 -8.82
C HIS A 28 -6.18 6.45 -9.25
N LEU A 29 -5.23 5.53 -9.05
CA LEU A 29 -3.88 5.60 -9.61
C LEU A 29 -3.85 4.97 -11.00
N ASP A 30 -3.08 5.56 -11.91
CA ASP A 30 -2.66 4.90 -13.14
C ASP A 30 -1.54 3.89 -12.85
N ALA A 31 -1.23 3.01 -13.81
CA ALA A 31 -0.24 1.95 -13.64
C ALA A 31 1.16 2.49 -13.26
N GLU A 32 1.56 3.63 -13.83
CA GLU A 32 2.83 4.29 -13.49
C GLU A 32 2.86 4.75 -12.03
N SER A 33 1.76 5.35 -11.55
CA SER A 33 1.60 5.76 -10.15
C SER A 33 1.63 4.57 -9.20
N VAL A 34 1.04 3.43 -9.58
CA VAL A 34 1.08 2.20 -8.79
C VAL A 34 2.52 1.68 -8.67
N ALA A 35 3.25 1.59 -9.80
CA ALA A 35 4.64 1.14 -9.78
C ALA A 35 5.56 2.07 -8.97
N TRP A 36 5.30 3.38 -8.99
CA TRP A 36 6.00 4.31 -8.10
C TRP A 36 5.68 4.07 -6.63
N LEU A 37 4.39 3.87 -6.31
CA LEU A 37 3.94 3.61 -4.95
C LEU A 37 4.55 2.31 -4.40
N GLU A 38 4.62 1.26 -5.20
CA GLU A 38 5.23 -0.01 -4.82
C GLU A 38 6.70 0.17 -4.42
N ARG A 39 7.50 0.86 -5.26
CA ARG A 39 8.90 1.20 -4.93
C ARG A 39 9.02 2.06 -3.69
N PHE A 40 8.16 3.07 -3.56
CA PHE A 40 8.17 3.95 -2.39
C PHE A 40 7.91 3.18 -1.10
N LEU A 41 6.94 2.27 -1.09
CA LEU A 41 6.59 1.47 0.10
C LEU A 41 7.66 0.43 0.41
N HIS A 42 8.33 -0.12 -0.60
CA HIS A 42 9.48 -1.01 -0.42
C HIS A 42 10.63 -0.32 0.31
N ASP A 43 10.89 0.95 -0.02
CA ASP A 43 11.99 1.73 0.57
C ASP A 43 11.55 2.54 1.82
N PHE A 44 10.31 2.38 2.28
CA PHE A 44 9.79 3.14 3.41
C PHE A 44 10.36 2.60 4.74
N GLU A 45 11.19 3.41 5.39
CA GLU A 45 11.71 3.13 6.73
C GLU A 45 10.62 3.37 7.79
N GLY A 46 9.75 2.37 7.98
CA GLY A 46 8.67 2.40 8.98
C GLY A 46 7.69 1.24 8.81
N THR A 47 6.61 1.24 9.58
CA THR A 47 5.56 0.21 9.45
C THR A 47 4.43 0.70 8.55
N VAL A 48 4.13 -0.05 7.50
CA VAL A 48 2.98 0.22 6.62
C VAL A 48 1.87 -0.78 6.93
N VAL A 49 0.67 -0.27 7.20
CA VAL A 49 -0.56 -1.06 7.24
C VAL A 49 -1.45 -0.59 6.10
N ALA A 50 -1.58 -1.43 5.09
CA ALA A 50 -2.40 -1.17 3.91
C ALA A 50 -3.59 -2.13 3.86
N LEU A 51 -4.77 -1.60 3.55
CA LEU A 51 -5.96 -2.37 3.18
C LEU A 51 -6.17 -2.18 1.68
N SER A 52 -6.27 -3.28 0.93
CA SER A 52 -6.57 -3.20 -0.49
C SER A 52 -7.26 -4.46 -0.99
N HIS A 53 -8.13 -4.30 -1.97
CA HIS A 53 -8.65 -5.39 -2.79
C HIS A 53 -7.68 -5.84 -3.90
N ALA A 54 -6.59 -5.12 -4.15
CA ALA A 54 -5.62 -5.44 -5.19
C ALA A 54 -4.57 -6.44 -4.69
N ARG A 55 -4.82 -7.74 -4.89
CA ARG A 55 -3.94 -8.82 -4.39
C ARG A 55 -2.49 -8.68 -4.86
N TYR A 56 -2.28 -8.45 -6.15
CA TYR A 56 -0.94 -8.27 -6.73
C TYR A 56 -0.15 -7.12 -6.10
N PHE A 57 -0.82 -6.02 -5.76
CA PHE A 57 -0.19 -4.90 -5.08
C PHE A 57 0.31 -5.32 -3.69
N LEU A 58 -0.55 -5.99 -2.90
CA LEU A 58 -0.19 -6.46 -1.56
C LEU A 58 0.94 -7.48 -1.60
N GLU A 59 0.93 -8.43 -2.55
CA GLU A 59 2.01 -9.41 -2.74
C GLU A 59 3.36 -8.74 -3.06
N THR A 60 3.34 -7.57 -3.71
CA THR A 60 4.56 -6.87 -4.14
C THR A 60 5.17 -5.99 -3.05
N VAL A 61 4.33 -5.44 -2.15
CA VAL A 61 4.79 -4.46 -1.13
C VAL A 61 4.84 -5.01 0.29
N ALA A 62 4.08 -6.07 0.59
CA ALA A 62 3.89 -6.51 1.96
C ALA A 62 4.94 -7.57 2.36
N GLY A 63 5.69 -7.31 3.44
CA GLY A 63 6.49 -8.35 4.10
C GLY A 63 5.62 -9.37 4.85
N TRP A 64 4.39 -9.01 5.19
CA TRP A 64 3.37 -9.90 5.72
C TRP A 64 1.99 -9.44 5.23
N SER A 65 1.16 -10.37 4.76
CA SER A 65 -0.19 -10.07 4.28
C SER A 65 -1.22 -10.94 5.00
N LEU A 66 -2.35 -10.34 5.36
CA LEU A 66 -3.51 -11.06 5.91
C LEU A 66 -4.68 -10.88 4.96
N ALA A 67 -5.06 -11.97 4.29
CA ALA A 67 -6.30 -12.02 3.56
C ALA A 67 -7.43 -12.41 4.54
N ARG A 68 -8.47 -11.58 4.66
CA ARG A 68 -9.74 -12.07 5.19
C ARG A 68 -10.41 -12.88 4.09
N ASP A 69 -10.21 -14.18 4.13
CA ASP A 69 -11.06 -15.08 3.37
C ASP A 69 -12.47 -15.04 3.98
N ARG A 70 -13.51 -15.01 3.14
CA ARG A 70 -14.88 -15.22 3.63
C ARG A 70 -15.03 -16.71 3.90
N GLY A 71 -14.44 -17.16 5.00
CA GLY A 71 -14.58 -18.50 5.57
C GLY A 71 -14.67 -19.61 4.52
N ASP A 72 -13.54 -20.00 3.97
CA ASP A 72 -13.15 -21.41 3.87
C ASP A 72 -11.66 -21.44 4.24
N GLY A 73 -11.35 -22.17 5.30
CA GLY A 73 -10.02 -22.15 5.91
C GLY A 73 -8.97 -22.71 4.96
N GLU A 74 -7.85 -21.99 4.84
CA GLU A 74 -6.50 -22.53 4.99
C GLU A 74 -5.50 -21.36 4.90
N ALA A 75 -4.82 -21.09 6.02
CA ALA A 75 -3.67 -20.20 6.04
C ALA A 75 -2.45 -20.98 5.55
N GLY A 76 -1.95 -20.67 4.36
CA GLY A 76 -0.68 -21.16 3.81
C GLY A 76 0.44 -20.17 4.09
N ALA A 77 1.60 -20.73 4.45
CA ALA A 77 2.82 -20.10 4.99
C ALA A 77 3.46 -19.00 4.13
#